data_AF-A0A1Z7ZVV6-F1
#
_entry.id   AF-A0A1Z7ZVV6-F1
#
_cell.length_a   1.000
_cell.length_b   1.000
_cell.length_c   1.000
_cell.angle_alpha   90.00
_cell.angle_beta   90.00
_cell.angle_gamma   90.00
#
_symmetry.space_group_name_H-M   'P 1'
#
loop_
_entity.id
_entity.type
_entity.pdbx_description
1 polymer ?
#
loop_
_entity_poly.entity_id
_entity_poly.type
_entity_poly.pdbx_seq_one_letter_code
_entity_poly.pdbx_strand_id
1 'polypeptide(L)'
;MGTYRNIAAVAALSLSFFLSGCSQHMMRDVAASGMVGFSNDYAAPWFLASEDTDVMCGMGEGLSAMTYPMGPNADALVPMLSLASGMCADERSKEEELRYIRAIRRNDIETAQDARTLQKRWLALAAKRQYFGYQAGVRAWGEPGKTCPALSDRNDQMSYLMGLLLGLQAFQSDFSLGGTLVPSDTVSKVMSGMSCLGSDDFWGVPAAALSMTEIILANAGDDQVALDVGYAKLARASAVGERDGVRMVQALQASLFAMQGKEERVKQVIRDHVTSKKETPASVEFKLMDKMATRTIKLVSDKLWTQATGQRTPYGKLGTFWDDKPTLENALDIDDLL
;
A
#
# COMPACT_ATOMS: atom_id res chain seq x y z
N MET A 1 -43.20 -54.64 11.84
CA MET A 1 -42.14 -54.35 10.85
C MET A 1 -42.19 -52.94 10.24
N GLY A 2 -43.33 -52.22 10.22
CA GLY A 2 -43.40 -50.88 9.63
C GLY A 2 -42.72 -49.75 10.43
N THR A 3 -42.70 -49.83 11.76
CA THR A 3 -42.15 -48.79 12.65
C THR A 3 -40.62 -48.70 12.61
N TYR A 4 -39.92 -49.83 12.56
CA TYR A 4 -38.45 -49.85 12.45
C TYR A 4 -37.93 -49.29 11.11
N ARG A 5 -38.71 -49.44 10.03
CA ARG A 5 -38.35 -48.90 8.71
C ARG A 5 -38.46 -47.37 8.65
N ASN A 6 -39.43 -46.81 9.37
CA ASN A 6 -39.60 -45.36 9.48
C ASN A 6 -38.54 -44.72 10.40
N ILE A 7 -38.16 -45.39 11.49
CA ILE A 7 -37.08 -44.92 12.39
C ILE A 7 -35.72 -44.93 11.66
N ALA A 8 -35.43 -45.98 10.89
CA ALA A 8 -34.20 -46.05 10.08
C ALA A 8 -34.16 -44.98 8.98
N ALA A 9 -35.29 -44.69 8.34
CA ALA A 9 -35.38 -43.63 7.33
C ALA A 9 -35.19 -42.23 7.93
N VAL A 10 -35.77 -41.97 9.12
CA VAL A 10 -35.60 -40.68 9.83
C VAL A 10 -34.16 -40.52 10.34
N ALA A 11 -33.53 -41.60 10.83
CA ALA A 11 -32.13 -41.59 11.24
C ALA A 11 -31.15 -41.39 10.07
N ALA A 12 -31.44 -41.97 8.90
CA ALA A 12 -30.63 -41.75 7.69
C ALA A 12 -30.77 -40.32 7.17
N LEU A 13 -31.98 -39.74 7.20
CA LEU A 13 -32.23 -38.34 6.82
C LEU A 13 -31.54 -37.35 7.76
N SER A 14 -31.60 -37.57 9.08
CA SER A 14 -30.90 -36.69 10.04
C SER A 14 -29.39 -36.78 9.89
N LEU A 15 -28.81 -37.98 9.72
CA LEU A 15 -27.38 -38.15 9.48
C LEU A 15 -26.91 -37.48 8.17
N SER A 16 -27.76 -37.48 7.13
CA SER A 16 -27.50 -36.79 5.85
C SER A 16 -27.47 -35.26 6.00
N PHE A 17 -28.32 -34.70 6.88
CA PHE A 17 -28.32 -33.27 7.20
C PHE A 17 -27.11 -32.84 8.05
N PHE A 18 -26.61 -33.72 8.94
CA PHE A 18 -25.40 -33.43 9.72
C PHE A 18 -24.11 -33.53 8.89
N LEU A 19 -24.05 -34.45 7.92
CA LEU A 19 -22.87 -34.63 7.06
C LEU A 19 -22.74 -33.56 5.97
N SER A 20 -23.85 -33.01 5.46
CA SER A 20 -23.82 -31.98 4.42
C SER A 20 -23.35 -30.61 4.93
N GLY A 21 -23.63 -30.26 6.20
CA GLY A 21 -23.20 -28.99 6.80
C GLY A 21 -21.70 -28.91 7.11
N CYS A 22 -21.09 -29.98 7.63
CA CYS A 22 -19.66 -29.99 7.94
C CYS A 22 -18.76 -30.21 6.72
N SER A 23 -19.22 -30.98 5.73
CA SER A 23 -18.41 -31.27 4.52
C SER A 23 -18.24 -30.05 3.60
N GLN A 24 -19.23 -29.16 3.54
CA GLN A 24 -19.16 -27.95 2.71
C GLN A 24 -18.10 -26.94 3.20
N HIS A 25 -17.99 -26.75 4.52
CA HIS A 25 -16.93 -25.91 5.10
C HIS A 25 -15.56 -26.58 4.96
N MET A 26 -15.48 -27.90 5.12
CA MET A 26 -14.21 -28.61 4.99
C MET A 26 -13.58 -28.49 3.60
N MET A 27 -14.37 -28.59 2.51
CA MET A 27 -13.84 -28.41 1.15
C MET A 27 -13.35 -26.98 0.91
N ARG A 28 -14.10 -25.98 1.38
CA ARG A 28 -13.71 -24.56 1.28
C ARG A 28 -12.42 -24.30 2.06
N ASP A 29 -12.33 -24.81 3.28
CA ASP A 29 -11.22 -24.58 4.19
C ASP A 29 -9.94 -25.27 3.70
N VAL A 30 -10.06 -26.45 3.09
CA VAL A 30 -8.94 -27.13 2.41
C VAL A 30 -8.49 -26.36 1.17
N ALA A 31 -9.43 -25.87 0.35
CA ALA A 31 -9.10 -25.05 -0.81
C ALA A 31 -8.41 -23.74 -0.40
N ALA A 32 -8.88 -23.10 0.68
CA ALA A 32 -8.29 -21.89 1.24
C ALA A 32 -6.84 -22.13 1.68
N SER A 33 -6.61 -23.15 2.51
CA SER A 33 -5.26 -23.47 2.99
C SER A 33 -4.33 -23.89 1.85
N GLY A 34 -4.83 -24.66 0.87
CA GLY A 34 -4.07 -25.01 -0.32
C GLY A 34 -3.68 -23.79 -1.17
N MET A 35 -4.58 -22.82 -1.29
CA MET A 35 -4.31 -21.56 -1.99
C MET A 35 -3.29 -20.69 -1.24
N VAL A 36 -3.36 -20.61 0.08
CA VAL A 36 -2.36 -19.90 0.89
C VAL A 36 -0.99 -20.55 0.74
N GLY A 37 -0.89 -21.88 0.84
CA GLY A 37 0.37 -22.60 0.62
C GLY A 37 0.95 -22.37 -0.77
N PHE A 38 0.14 -22.54 -1.82
CA PHE A 38 0.56 -22.24 -3.19
C PHE A 38 1.01 -20.78 -3.36
N SER A 39 0.29 -19.85 -2.73
CA SER A 39 0.65 -18.44 -2.81
C SER A 39 1.98 -18.15 -2.12
N ASN A 40 2.22 -18.72 -0.95
CA ASN A 40 3.46 -18.51 -0.20
C ASN A 40 4.66 -19.14 -0.91
N ASP A 41 4.49 -20.33 -1.48
CA ASP A 41 5.60 -21.12 -2.04
C ASP A 41 5.94 -20.72 -3.50
N TYR A 42 4.95 -20.27 -4.28
CA TYR A 42 5.11 -20.06 -5.72
C TYR A 42 4.65 -18.69 -6.19
N ALA A 43 3.43 -18.27 -5.84
CA ALA A 43 2.85 -17.07 -6.43
C ALA A 43 3.50 -15.79 -5.91
N ALA A 44 3.67 -15.64 -4.59
CA ALA A 44 4.21 -14.45 -3.95
C ALA A 44 5.69 -14.22 -4.30
N PRO A 45 6.59 -15.24 -4.27
CA PRO A 45 7.98 -15.04 -4.71
C PRO A 45 8.08 -14.62 -6.18
N TRP A 46 7.32 -15.26 -7.07
CA TRP A 46 7.28 -14.88 -8.49
C TRP A 46 6.77 -13.44 -8.66
N PHE A 47 5.72 -13.09 -7.93
CA PHE A 47 5.08 -11.79 -7.99
C PHE A 47 5.99 -10.68 -7.47
N LEU A 48 6.64 -10.86 -6.33
CA LEU A 48 7.57 -9.89 -5.74
C LEU A 48 8.83 -9.69 -6.58
N ALA A 49 9.26 -10.72 -7.32
CA ALA A 49 10.38 -10.64 -8.27
C ALA A 49 10.00 -9.98 -9.61
N SER A 50 8.70 -9.73 -9.87
CA SER A 50 8.22 -9.09 -11.09
C SER A 50 8.55 -7.60 -11.14
N GLU A 51 8.59 -7.03 -12.35
CA GLU A 51 8.71 -5.59 -12.58
C GLU A 51 7.39 -4.94 -13.00
N ASP A 52 6.37 -5.76 -13.29
CA ASP A 52 5.08 -5.30 -13.77
C ASP A 52 4.16 -4.91 -12.61
N THR A 53 4.11 -3.60 -12.36
CA THR A 53 3.27 -3.01 -11.32
C THR A 53 1.79 -2.95 -11.69
N ASP A 54 1.42 -3.09 -12.98
CA ASP A 54 0.01 -3.07 -13.42
C ASP A 54 -0.66 -4.44 -13.24
N VAL A 55 0.11 -5.53 -13.37
CA VAL A 55 -0.36 -6.88 -13.01
C VAL A 55 -0.78 -6.95 -11.54
N MET A 56 -0.17 -6.15 -10.66
CA MET A 56 -0.62 -6.02 -9.27
C MET A 56 -2.08 -5.57 -9.18
N CYS A 57 -2.45 -4.56 -9.96
CA CYS A 57 -3.81 -4.04 -9.97
C CYS A 57 -4.81 -5.07 -10.48
N GLY A 58 -4.52 -5.67 -11.62
CA GLY A 58 -5.38 -6.68 -12.22
C GLY A 58 -5.56 -7.90 -11.31
N MET A 59 -4.47 -8.40 -10.72
CA MET A 59 -4.49 -9.54 -9.82
C MET A 59 -5.21 -9.22 -8.51
N GLY A 60 -4.91 -8.07 -7.90
CA GLY A 60 -5.56 -7.64 -6.67
C GLY A 60 -7.07 -7.53 -6.82
N GLU A 61 -7.56 -6.85 -7.86
CA GLU A 61 -9.01 -6.72 -8.09
C GLU A 61 -9.67 -8.06 -8.48
N GLY A 62 -9.00 -8.87 -9.31
CA GLY A 62 -9.54 -10.14 -9.80
C GLY A 62 -9.56 -11.26 -8.75
N LEU A 63 -8.44 -11.50 -8.09
CA LEU A 63 -8.28 -12.63 -7.15
C LEU A 63 -8.99 -12.38 -5.81
N SER A 64 -9.22 -11.11 -5.46
CA SER A 64 -10.02 -10.74 -4.27
C SER A 64 -11.40 -11.38 -4.27
N ALA A 65 -12.09 -11.40 -5.42
CA ALA A 65 -13.45 -11.95 -5.53
C ALA A 65 -13.50 -13.46 -5.26
N MET A 66 -12.42 -14.18 -5.59
CA MET A 66 -12.31 -15.62 -5.30
C MET A 66 -11.82 -15.89 -3.88
N THR A 67 -10.93 -15.05 -3.34
CA THR A 67 -10.25 -15.29 -2.07
C THR A 67 -11.11 -14.92 -0.86
N TYR A 68 -11.81 -13.79 -0.90
CA TYR A 68 -12.53 -13.28 0.27
C TYR A 68 -13.64 -14.21 0.78
N PRO A 69 -14.40 -14.92 -0.09
CA PRO A 69 -15.41 -15.88 0.36
C PRO A 69 -14.86 -17.16 1.00
N MET A 70 -13.55 -17.43 0.89
CA MET A 70 -12.93 -18.66 1.39
C MET A 70 -12.88 -18.75 2.92
N GLY A 71 -13.15 -17.65 3.62
CA GLY A 71 -13.25 -17.60 5.08
C GLY A 71 -11.88 -17.45 5.76
N PRO A 72 -11.82 -17.71 7.08
CA PRO A 72 -10.68 -17.33 7.93
C PRO A 72 -9.33 -17.93 7.50
N ASN A 73 -9.32 -19.13 6.90
CA ASN A 73 -8.09 -19.77 6.45
C ASN A 73 -7.39 -19.01 5.32
N ALA A 74 -8.08 -18.10 4.62
CA ALA A 74 -7.49 -17.24 3.60
C ALA A 74 -7.11 -15.86 4.13
N ASP A 75 -7.46 -15.51 5.38
CA ASP A 75 -7.29 -14.15 5.91
C ASP A 75 -5.82 -13.69 5.93
N ALA A 76 -4.85 -14.60 6.02
CA ALA A 76 -3.43 -14.27 5.90
C ALA A 76 -3.03 -13.78 4.49
N LEU A 77 -3.76 -14.16 3.44
CA LEU A 77 -3.49 -13.72 2.07
C LEU A 77 -4.23 -12.41 1.71
N VAL A 78 -5.35 -12.15 2.38
CA VAL A 78 -6.23 -11.01 2.10
C VAL A 78 -5.53 -9.65 2.18
N PRO A 79 -4.64 -9.36 3.16
CA PRO A 79 -3.90 -8.10 3.21
C PRO A 79 -3.12 -7.80 1.93
N MET A 80 -2.46 -8.80 1.33
CA MET A 80 -1.69 -8.58 0.11
C MET A 80 -2.60 -8.19 -1.08
N LEU A 81 -3.72 -8.90 -1.25
CA LEU A 81 -4.69 -8.61 -2.32
C LEU A 81 -5.44 -7.28 -2.12
N SER A 82 -5.75 -6.97 -0.86
CA SER A 82 -6.42 -5.73 -0.48
C SER A 82 -5.49 -4.52 -0.65
N LEU A 83 -4.19 -4.69 -0.36
CA LEU A 83 -3.18 -3.68 -0.63
C LEU A 83 -3.11 -3.38 -2.11
N ALA A 84 -2.97 -4.42 -2.94
CA ALA A 84 -2.96 -4.28 -4.39
C ALA A 84 -4.22 -3.54 -4.90
N SER A 85 -5.41 -4.06 -4.59
CA SER A 85 -6.67 -3.45 -5.07
C SER A 85 -6.95 -2.06 -4.48
N GLY A 86 -6.50 -1.79 -3.26
CA GLY A 86 -6.60 -0.48 -2.61
C GLY A 86 -5.69 0.56 -3.24
N MET A 87 -4.42 0.21 -3.47
CA MET A 87 -3.44 1.09 -4.14
C MET A 87 -3.92 1.51 -5.52
N CYS A 88 -4.51 0.61 -6.30
CA CYS A 88 -4.98 0.95 -7.65
C CYS A 88 -6.17 1.91 -7.64
N ALA A 89 -7.04 1.81 -6.63
CA ALA A 89 -8.09 2.80 -6.42
C ALA A 89 -7.50 4.16 -5.99
N ASP A 90 -6.47 4.16 -5.14
CA ASP A 90 -5.78 5.41 -4.75
C ASP A 90 -5.05 6.04 -5.95
N GLU A 91 -4.38 5.26 -6.79
CA GLU A 91 -3.75 5.77 -8.01
C GLU A 91 -4.75 6.42 -8.96
N ARG A 92 -5.92 5.80 -9.17
CA ARG A 92 -7.02 6.42 -9.94
C ARG A 92 -7.50 7.73 -9.30
N SER A 93 -7.49 7.82 -7.98
CA SER A 93 -7.76 9.09 -7.28
C SER A 93 -6.68 10.14 -7.58
N LYS A 94 -5.38 9.77 -7.60
CA LYS A 94 -4.29 10.69 -7.97
C LYS A 94 -4.39 11.15 -9.41
N GLU A 95 -4.83 10.29 -10.33
CA GLU A 95 -5.06 10.68 -11.72
C GLU A 95 -6.11 11.79 -11.87
N GLU A 96 -7.21 11.68 -11.12
CA GLU A 96 -8.24 12.73 -11.06
C GLU A 96 -7.75 13.98 -10.32
N GLU A 97 -6.82 13.84 -9.37
CA GLU A 97 -6.13 14.98 -8.75
C GLU A 97 -5.34 15.79 -9.78
N LEU A 98 -4.57 15.12 -10.65
CA LEU A 98 -3.82 15.79 -11.72
C LEU A 98 -4.77 16.44 -12.74
N ARG A 99 -5.91 15.81 -13.05
CA ARG A 99 -6.95 16.41 -13.89
C ARG A 99 -7.54 17.67 -13.25
N TYR A 100 -7.85 17.61 -11.95
CA TYR A 100 -8.33 18.75 -11.17
C TYR A 100 -7.34 19.93 -11.20
N ILE A 101 -6.06 19.69 -10.91
CA ILE A 101 -5.02 20.74 -10.89
C ILE A 101 -4.94 21.44 -12.26
N ARG A 102 -4.95 20.66 -13.35
CA ARG A 102 -4.92 21.22 -14.71
C ARG A 102 -6.15 22.04 -15.06
N ALA A 103 -7.33 21.59 -14.64
CA ALA A 103 -8.59 22.30 -14.87
C ALA A 103 -8.62 23.64 -14.13
N ILE A 104 -8.24 23.67 -12.85
CA ILE A 104 -8.13 24.90 -12.06
C ILE A 104 -7.14 25.89 -12.68
N ARG A 105 -5.98 25.42 -13.15
CA ARG A 105 -4.98 26.26 -13.82
C ARG A 105 -5.55 26.96 -15.08
N ARG A 106 -6.53 26.35 -15.74
CA ARG A 106 -7.22 26.89 -16.93
C ARG A 106 -8.50 27.67 -16.59
N ASN A 107 -8.83 27.84 -15.30
CA ASN A 107 -10.11 28.37 -14.82
C ASN A 107 -11.34 27.59 -15.34
N ASP A 108 -11.19 26.29 -15.61
CA ASP A 108 -12.28 25.40 -16.01
C ASP A 108 -12.92 24.76 -14.76
N ILE A 109 -13.94 25.43 -14.22
CA ILE A 109 -14.58 25.05 -12.96
C ILE A 109 -15.40 23.76 -13.08
N GLU A 110 -16.09 23.54 -14.20
CA GLU A 110 -16.93 22.35 -14.37
C GLU A 110 -16.08 21.08 -14.42
N THR A 111 -15.00 21.08 -15.22
CA THR A 111 -14.05 19.97 -15.25
C THR A 111 -13.37 19.76 -13.90
N ALA A 112 -13.05 20.84 -13.19
CA ALA A 112 -12.46 20.74 -11.86
C ALA A 112 -13.42 20.10 -10.85
N GLN A 113 -14.70 20.48 -10.84
CA GLN A 113 -15.69 19.89 -9.95
C GLN A 113 -15.97 18.42 -10.25
N ASP A 114 -16.03 18.05 -11.53
CA ASP A 114 -16.14 16.65 -11.98
C ASP A 114 -14.94 15.82 -11.52
N ALA A 115 -13.71 16.26 -11.83
CA ALA A 115 -12.48 15.59 -11.44
C ALA A 115 -12.39 15.43 -9.91
N ARG A 116 -12.73 16.48 -9.14
CA ARG A 116 -12.75 16.40 -7.67
C ARG A 116 -13.79 15.40 -7.15
N THR A 117 -14.93 15.27 -7.82
CA THR A 117 -15.96 14.28 -7.48
C THR A 117 -15.46 12.85 -7.72
N LEU A 118 -14.85 12.60 -8.89
CA LEU A 118 -14.26 11.30 -9.20
C LEU A 118 -13.10 10.96 -8.27
N GLN A 119 -12.22 11.91 -7.98
CA GLN A 119 -11.15 11.76 -6.99
C GLN A 119 -11.69 11.26 -5.64
N LYS A 120 -12.74 11.92 -5.10
CA LYS A 120 -13.35 11.52 -3.83
C LYS A 120 -13.98 10.12 -3.89
N ARG A 121 -14.63 9.77 -5.02
CA ARG A 121 -15.23 8.43 -5.20
C ARG A 121 -14.16 7.33 -5.20
N TRP A 122 -13.06 7.55 -5.92
CA TRP A 122 -11.93 6.62 -5.94
C TRP A 122 -11.26 6.49 -4.57
N LEU A 123 -11.05 7.62 -3.88
CA LEU A 123 -10.48 7.61 -2.53
C LEU A 123 -11.38 6.88 -1.52
N ALA A 124 -12.70 7.01 -1.64
CA ALA A 124 -13.66 6.29 -0.80
C ALA A 124 -13.62 4.78 -1.06
N LEU A 125 -13.43 4.38 -2.32
CA LEU A 125 -13.25 2.97 -2.67
C LEU A 125 -11.92 2.43 -2.15
N ALA A 126 -10.83 3.20 -2.25
CA ALA A 126 -9.52 2.85 -1.71
C ALA A 126 -9.62 2.62 -0.20
N ALA A 127 -10.18 3.58 0.55
CA ALA A 127 -10.37 3.46 2.00
C ALA A 127 -11.14 2.20 2.39
N LYS A 128 -12.22 1.86 1.66
CA LYS A 128 -13.00 0.64 1.91
C LYS A 128 -12.21 -0.64 1.69
N ARG A 129 -11.47 -0.74 0.58
CA ARG A 129 -10.66 -1.92 0.25
C ARG A 129 -9.51 -2.09 1.22
N GLN A 130 -8.82 -1.00 1.55
CA GLN A 130 -7.71 -0.99 2.50
C GLN A 130 -8.18 -1.36 3.91
N TYR A 131 -9.31 -0.79 4.36
CA TYR A 131 -9.86 -1.10 5.67
C TYR A 131 -10.32 -2.56 5.77
N PHE A 132 -10.93 -3.10 4.71
CA PHE A 132 -11.27 -4.52 4.65
C PHE A 132 -10.04 -5.42 4.81
N GLY A 133 -8.94 -5.11 4.15
CA GLY A 133 -7.71 -5.87 4.28
C GLY A 133 -7.04 -5.72 5.65
N TYR A 134 -7.10 -4.53 6.26
CA TYR A 134 -6.71 -4.34 7.66
C TYR A 134 -7.53 -5.24 8.59
N GLN A 135 -8.86 -5.26 8.44
CA GLN A 135 -9.74 -6.12 9.22
C GLN A 135 -9.45 -7.61 9.02
N ALA A 136 -9.05 -8.02 7.82
CA ALA A 136 -8.60 -9.39 7.57
C ALA A 136 -7.29 -9.72 8.30
N GLY A 137 -6.32 -8.80 8.28
CA GLY A 137 -5.11 -8.92 9.09
C GLY A 137 -5.41 -9.04 10.59
N VAL A 138 -6.37 -8.26 11.10
CA VAL A 138 -6.85 -8.36 12.49
C VAL A 138 -7.49 -9.71 12.78
N ARG A 139 -8.25 -10.29 11.84
CA ARG A 139 -8.82 -11.64 12.02
C ARG A 139 -7.75 -12.73 12.02
N ALA A 140 -6.71 -12.59 11.19
CA ALA A 140 -5.61 -13.56 11.10
C ALA A 140 -4.68 -13.50 12.33
N TRP A 141 -4.31 -12.29 12.77
CA TRP A 141 -3.23 -12.08 13.74
C TRP A 141 -3.70 -11.52 15.09
N GLY A 142 -4.97 -11.16 15.22
CA GLY A 142 -5.52 -10.47 16.38
C GLY A 142 -5.36 -8.95 16.32
N GLU A 143 -5.92 -8.26 17.32
CA GLU A 143 -5.88 -6.80 17.40
C GLU A 143 -4.44 -6.29 17.66
N PRO A 144 -3.88 -5.43 16.80
CA PRO A 144 -2.54 -4.92 17.00
C PRO A 144 -2.45 -3.96 18.20
N GLY A 145 -1.31 -4.00 18.91
CA GLY A 145 -0.98 -3.07 20.00
C GLY A 145 -1.17 -3.58 21.42
N LYS A 146 -1.75 -4.78 21.64
CA LYS A 146 -1.79 -5.41 22.97
C LYS A 146 -0.61 -6.35 23.19
N THR A 147 -0.47 -7.33 22.31
CA THR A 147 0.55 -8.38 22.37
C THR A 147 1.03 -8.65 20.95
N CYS A 148 2.34 -8.86 20.77
CA CYS A 148 2.86 -9.23 19.47
C CYS A 148 2.35 -10.63 19.08
N PRO A 149 1.82 -10.81 17.86
CA PRO A 149 1.36 -12.11 17.39
C PRO A 149 2.52 -13.09 17.23
N ALA A 150 2.22 -14.39 17.31
CA ALA A 150 3.16 -15.43 16.94
C ALA A 150 3.25 -15.51 15.41
N LEU A 151 4.33 -14.97 14.84
CA LEU A 151 4.59 -14.97 13.40
C LEU A 151 5.60 -16.09 13.12
N SER A 152 5.18 -17.10 12.37
CA SER A 152 5.93 -18.36 12.22
C SER A 152 7.07 -18.22 11.21
N ASP A 153 6.82 -17.48 10.14
CA ASP A 153 7.75 -17.32 9.02
C ASP A 153 7.73 -15.90 8.44
N ARG A 154 8.53 -15.68 7.39
CA ARG A 154 8.62 -14.38 6.71
C ARG A 154 7.32 -13.99 5.99
N ASN A 155 6.54 -14.95 5.50
CA ASN A 155 5.27 -14.69 4.81
C ASN A 155 4.22 -14.20 5.81
N ASP A 156 4.18 -14.79 7.01
CA ASP A 156 3.35 -14.32 8.13
C ASP A 156 3.73 -12.88 8.52
N GLN A 157 5.03 -12.62 8.67
CA GLN A 157 5.53 -11.27 9.00
C GLN A 157 5.21 -10.24 7.89
N MET A 158 5.37 -10.62 6.61
CA MET A 158 4.99 -9.79 5.47
C MET A 158 3.50 -9.52 5.44
N SER A 159 2.66 -10.55 5.60
CA SER A 159 1.21 -10.42 5.66
C SER A 159 0.79 -9.49 6.79
N TYR A 160 1.37 -9.66 7.98
CA TYR A 160 1.14 -8.81 9.12
C TYR A 160 1.52 -7.35 8.84
N LEU A 161 2.72 -7.12 8.27
CA LEU A 161 3.17 -5.78 7.86
C LEU A 161 2.20 -5.14 6.85
N MET A 162 1.78 -5.87 5.82
CA MET A 162 0.84 -5.35 4.82
C MET A 162 -0.52 -5.02 5.46
N GLY A 163 -0.99 -5.85 6.39
CA GLY A 163 -2.20 -5.58 7.17
C GLY A 163 -2.10 -4.28 7.96
N LEU A 164 -0.97 -4.04 8.62
CA LEU A 164 -0.69 -2.80 9.36
C LEU A 164 -0.64 -1.58 8.43
N LEU A 165 0.09 -1.68 7.31
CA LEU A 165 0.19 -0.61 6.30
C LEU A 165 -1.17 -0.28 5.68
N LEU A 166 -2.03 -1.28 5.50
CA LEU A 166 -3.41 -1.08 5.05
C LEU A 166 -4.24 -0.29 6.06
N GLY A 167 -4.06 -0.53 7.36
CA GLY A 167 -4.74 0.24 8.39
C GLY A 167 -4.36 1.73 8.33
N LEU A 168 -3.07 2.02 8.11
CA LEU A 168 -2.57 3.39 7.95
C LEU A 168 -3.10 4.06 6.68
N GLN A 169 -3.04 3.35 5.54
CA GLN A 169 -3.54 3.88 4.26
C GLN A 169 -5.06 4.10 4.29
N ALA A 170 -5.81 3.15 4.86
CA ALA A 170 -7.26 3.28 5.02
C ALA A 170 -7.62 4.52 5.82
N PHE A 171 -6.93 4.74 6.95
CA PHE A 171 -7.12 5.92 7.77
C PHE A 171 -6.80 7.20 6.98
N GLN A 172 -5.69 7.24 6.25
CA GLN A 172 -5.29 8.40 5.45
C GLN A 172 -6.34 8.74 4.36
N SER A 173 -6.82 7.74 3.64
CA SER A 173 -7.83 7.91 2.59
C SER A 173 -9.18 8.34 3.14
N ASP A 174 -9.63 7.75 4.25
CA ASP A 174 -10.88 8.14 4.93
C ASP A 174 -10.78 9.53 5.57
N PHE A 175 -9.67 9.84 6.22
CA PHE A 175 -9.42 11.15 6.82
C PHE A 175 -9.49 12.27 5.76
N SER A 176 -8.94 12.02 4.57
CA SER A 176 -9.01 12.96 3.43
C SER A 176 -10.43 13.22 2.93
N LEU A 177 -11.40 12.38 3.32
CA LEU A 177 -12.83 12.51 3.01
C LEU A 177 -13.66 13.03 4.19
N GLY A 178 -13.07 13.22 5.37
CA GLY A 178 -13.74 13.68 6.58
C GLY A 178 -13.78 12.66 7.73
N GLY A 179 -13.22 11.45 7.57
CA GLY A 179 -12.95 10.51 8.66
C GLY A 179 -14.18 9.87 9.30
N THR A 180 -14.89 9.00 8.57
CA THR A 180 -16.14 8.36 9.06
C THR A 180 -16.13 6.84 9.01
N LEU A 181 -15.26 6.25 8.21
CA LEU A 181 -15.22 4.81 7.97
C LEU A 181 -14.27 4.10 8.94
N VAL A 182 -13.10 4.71 9.19
CA VAL A 182 -12.00 4.07 9.91
C VAL A 182 -11.94 4.61 11.34
N PRO A 183 -11.93 3.75 12.37
CA PRO A 183 -11.79 4.18 13.76
C PRO A 183 -10.51 4.99 13.98
N SER A 184 -10.60 6.07 14.76
CA SER A 184 -9.47 6.98 15.01
C SER A 184 -8.32 6.33 15.79
N ASP A 185 -8.61 5.29 16.57
CA ASP A 185 -7.60 4.53 17.32
C ASP A 185 -6.81 3.53 16.44
N THR A 186 -7.21 3.34 15.18
CA THR A 186 -6.54 2.44 14.22
C THR A 186 -5.07 2.80 14.06
N VAL A 187 -4.74 4.10 13.96
CA VAL A 187 -3.35 4.55 13.80
C VAL A 187 -2.53 4.10 15.00
N SER A 188 -2.93 4.43 16.23
CA SER A 188 -2.18 4.05 17.43
C SER A 188 -1.96 2.54 17.57
N LYS A 189 -2.97 1.74 17.20
CA LYS A 189 -2.88 0.27 17.17
C LYS A 189 -1.88 -0.22 16.13
N VAL A 190 -1.97 0.30 14.91
CA VAL A 190 -1.07 -0.01 13.80
C VAL A 190 0.38 0.31 14.17
N MET A 191 0.63 1.50 14.71
CA MET A 191 1.97 1.94 15.11
C MET A 191 2.56 1.05 16.21
N SER A 192 1.73 0.67 17.19
CA SER A 192 2.13 -0.27 18.24
C SER A 192 2.42 -1.66 17.65
N GLY A 193 1.61 -2.14 16.71
CA GLY A 193 1.84 -3.41 16.00
C GLY A 193 3.11 -3.42 15.15
N MET A 194 3.48 -2.30 14.52
CA MET A 194 4.71 -2.18 13.73
C MET A 194 5.97 -2.37 14.58
N SER A 195 5.91 -2.09 15.89
CA SER A 195 7.03 -2.34 16.81
C SER A 195 7.34 -3.82 17.03
N CYS A 196 6.42 -4.72 16.65
CA CYS A 196 6.61 -6.17 16.75
C CYS A 196 7.45 -6.77 15.59
N LEU A 197 7.80 -5.96 14.58
CA LEU A 197 8.53 -6.40 13.40
C LEU A 197 9.97 -5.87 13.42
N GLY A 198 10.92 -6.70 12.99
CA GLY A 198 12.31 -6.28 12.76
C GLY A 198 12.38 -5.32 11.58
N SER A 199 12.64 -4.04 11.82
CA SER A 199 12.56 -3.03 10.75
C SER A 199 13.56 -3.26 9.62
N ASP A 200 14.77 -3.74 9.92
CA ASP A 200 15.82 -3.95 8.92
C ASP A 200 15.47 -5.14 8.00
N ASP A 201 14.71 -6.12 8.49
CA ASP A 201 14.24 -7.28 7.70
C ASP A 201 13.23 -6.87 6.61
N PHE A 202 12.60 -5.71 6.79
CA PHE A 202 11.58 -5.11 5.93
C PHE A 202 12.04 -3.74 5.39
N TRP A 203 13.32 -3.64 5.02
CA TRP A 203 13.91 -2.50 4.27
C TRP A 203 13.78 -1.14 4.97
N GLY A 204 13.67 -1.14 6.30
CA GLY A 204 13.48 0.08 7.09
C GLY A 204 12.03 0.58 7.15
N VAL A 205 11.06 -0.08 6.50
CA VAL A 205 9.67 0.41 6.41
C VAL A 205 9.00 0.59 7.78
N PRO A 206 9.06 -0.35 8.74
CA PRO A 206 8.46 -0.16 10.05
C PRO A 206 9.04 1.04 10.82
N ALA A 207 10.37 1.18 10.87
CA ALA A 207 11.01 2.31 11.53
C ALA A 207 10.71 3.65 10.83
N ALA A 208 10.62 3.65 9.50
CA ALA A 208 10.22 4.82 8.74
C ALA A 208 8.80 5.27 9.10
N ALA A 209 7.84 4.34 9.13
CA ALA A 209 6.46 4.64 9.51
C ALA A 209 6.38 5.22 10.94
N LEU A 210 7.02 4.56 11.92
CA LEU A 210 7.16 5.04 13.30
C LEU A 210 7.72 6.48 13.36
N SER A 211 8.82 6.71 12.66
CA SER A 211 9.48 8.00 12.58
C SER A 211 8.59 9.08 11.94
N MET A 212 7.79 8.75 10.93
CA MET A 212 6.86 9.70 10.31
C MET A 212 5.79 10.21 11.26
N THR A 213 5.24 9.32 12.09
CA THR A 213 4.27 9.73 13.12
C THR A 213 4.93 10.62 14.17
N GLU A 214 6.14 10.30 14.61
CA GLU A 214 6.92 11.18 15.50
C GLU A 214 7.13 12.57 14.87
N ILE A 215 7.50 12.63 13.59
CA ILE A 215 7.68 13.89 12.86
C ILE A 215 6.37 14.69 12.78
N ILE A 216 5.24 14.03 12.48
CA ILE A 216 3.94 14.70 12.40
C ILE A 216 3.55 15.28 13.77
N LEU A 217 3.72 14.52 14.85
CA LEU A 217 3.44 14.98 16.22
C LEU A 217 4.36 16.14 16.63
N ALA A 218 5.66 16.00 16.39
CA ALA A 218 6.64 17.03 16.70
C ALA A 218 6.36 18.33 15.92
N ASN A 219 5.94 18.23 14.65
CA ASN A 219 5.55 19.39 13.85
C ASN A 219 4.27 20.06 14.38
N ALA A 220 3.33 19.29 14.93
CA ALA A 220 2.13 19.85 15.56
C ALA A 220 2.43 20.51 16.92
N GLY A 221 3.45 20.04 17.63
CA GLY A 221 3.92 20.58 18.91
C GLY A 221 5.02 21.64 18.82
N ASP A 222 5.48 21.99 17.60
CA ASP A 222 6.64 22.86 17.33
C ASP A 222 7.94 22.45 18.07
N ASP A 223 8.15 21.14 18.26
CA ASP A 223 9.34 20.59 18.91
C ASP A 223 10.44 20.32 17.87
N GLN A 224 11.33 21.29 17.70
CA GLN A 224 12.43 21.22 16.73
C GLN A 224 13.43 20.10 17.04
N VAL A 225 13.67 19.79 18.31
CA VAL A 225 14.62 18.73 18.70
C VAL A 225 14.03 17.36 18.33
N ALA A 226 12.76 17.13 18.63
CA ALA A 226 12.07 15.90 18.24
C ALA A 226 11.95 15.78 16.70
N LEU A 227 11.78 16.90 15.98
CA LEU A 227 11.78 16.92 14.53
C LEU A 227 13.13 16.45 13.94
N ASP A 228 14.25 16.97 14.43
CA ASP A 228 15.58 16.58 13.95
C ASP A 228 15.88 15.10 14.22
N VAL A 229 15.51 14.61 15.42
CA VAL A 229 15.61 13.18 15.76
C VAL A 229 14.74 12.34 14.83
N GLY A 230 13.51 12.78 14.56
CA GLY A 230 12.61 12.14 13.62
C GLY A 230 13.22 12.05 12.22
N TYR A 231 13.68 13.15 11.65
CA TYR A 231 14.31 13.14 10.32
C TYR A 231 15.56 12.25 10.27
N ALA A 232 16.38 12.25 11.32
CA ALA A 232 17.56 11.39 11.39
C ALA A 232 17.19 9.89 11.41
N LYS A 233 16.16 9.49 12.18
CA LYS A 233 15.64 8.12 12.18
C LYS A 233 15.11 7.73 10.80
N LEU A 234 14.35 8.61 10.16
CA LEU A 234 13.80 8.38 8.82
C LEU A 234 14.90 8.22 7.77
N ALA A 235 15.95 9.05 7.82
CA ALA A 235 17.10 8.96 6.93
C ALA A 235 17.85 7.63 7.12
N ARG A 236 18.05 7.19 8.37
CA ARG A 236 18.65 5.89 8.66
C ARG A 236 17.84 4.73 8.09
N ALA A 237 16.51 4.76 8.26
CA ALA A 237 15.63 3.75 7.67
C ALA A 237 15.71 3.74 6.13
N SER A 238 15.86 4.92 5.50
CA SER A 238 16.03 5.03 4.05
C SER A 238 17.31 4.36 3.55
N ALA A 239 18.42 4.58 4.25
CA ALA A 239 19.71 3.96 3.92
C ALA A 239 19.67 2.42 3.98
N VAL A 240 18.84 1.84 4.86
CA VAL A 240 18.62 0.39 4.89
C VAL A 240 17.97 -0.08 3.59
N GLY A 241 16.85 0.54 3.18
CA GLY A 241 16.16 0.17 1.94
C GLY A 241 16.99 0.41 0.68
N GLU A 242 17.82 1.46 0.65
CA GLU A 242 18.75 1.72 -0.45
C GLU A 242 19.79 0.61 -0.60
N ARG A 243 20.43 0.21 0.51
CA ARG A 243 21.42 -0.87 0.53
C ARG A 243 20.82 -2.21 0.11
N ASP A 244 19.58 -2.48 0.52
CA ASP A 244 18.90 -3.74 0.24
C ASP A 244 18.23 -3.74 -1.16
N GLY A 245 18.32 -2.63 -1.91
CA GLY A 245 17.76 -2.49 -3.25
C GLY A 245 16.23 -2.41 -3.27
N VAL A 246 15.60 -1.98 -2.18
CA VAL A 246 14.14 -1.79 -2.02
C VAL A 246 13.85 -0.42 -1.40
N ARG A 247 13.65 0.59 -2.24
CA ARG A 247 13.59 2.01 -1.84
C ARG A 247 12.23 2.50 -1.37
N MET A 248 11.44 1.65 -0.73
CA MET A 248 10.08 2.02 -0.25
C MET A 248 10.10 3.20 0.74
N VAL A 249 11.15 3.30 1.55
CA VAL A 249 11.29 4.40 2.51
C VAL A 249 11.49 5.76 1.82
N GLN A 250 12.17 5.82 0.68
CA GLN A 250 12.28 7.06 -0.11
C GLN A 250 10.91 7.52 -0.63
N ALA A 251 10.04 6.57 -1.02
CA ALA A 251 8.67 6.91 -1.43
C ALA A 251 7.84 7.47 -0.27
N LEU A 252 8.01 6.91 0.93
CA LEU A 252 7.42 7.47 2.14
C LEU A 252 7.98 8.88 2.42
N GLN A 253 9.30 9.09 2.34
CA GLN A 253 9.96 10.39 2.54
C GLN A 253 9.40 11.46 1.59
N ALA A 254 9.34 11.16 0.28
CA ALA A 254 8.79 12.06 -0.73
C ALA A 254 7.34 12.43 -0.39
N SER A 255 6.53 11.46 0.02
CA SER A 255 5.13 11.67 0.40
C SER A 255 5.00 12.56 1.64
N LEU A 256 5.80 12.31 2.68
CA LEU A 256 5.82 13.13 3.90
C LEU A 256 6.18 14.59 3.59
N PHE A 257 7.27 14.82 2.85
CA PHE A 257 7.69 16.18 2.52
C PHE A 257 6.67 16.89 1.62
N ALA A 258 6.03 16.16 0.70
CA ALA A 258 4.95 16.70 -0.12
C ALA A 258 3.74 17.11 0.73
N MET A 259 3.35 16.30 1.73
CA MET A 259 2.29 16.64 2.67
C MET A 259 2.61 17.88 3.52
N GLN A 260 3.89 18.10 3.83
CA GLN A 260 4.35 19.27 4.58
C GLN A 260 4.58 20.52 3.70
N GLY A 261 4.39 20.43 2.37
CA GLY A 261 4.68 21.52 1.45
C GLY A 261 6.18 21.85 1.33
N LYS A 262 7.08 20.93 1.72
CA LYS A 262 8.54 21.12 1.66
C LYS A 262 9.08 20.75 0.28
N GLU A 263 8.69 21.51 -0.74
CA GLU A 263 8.95 21.22 -2.16
C GLU A 263 10.43 20.88 -2.43
N GLU A 264 11.38 21.68 -1.97
CA GLU A 264 12.81 21.44 -2.21
C GLU A 264 13.30 20.12 -1.61
N ARG A 265 12.78 19.70 -0.45
CA ARG A 265 13.09 18.38 0.12
C ARG A 265 12.48 17.25 -0.71
N VAL A 266 11.29 17.45 -1.27
CA VAL A 266 10.68 16.48 -2.20
C VAL A 266 11.55 16.32 -3.45
N LYS A 267 11.95 17.44 -4.08
CA LYS A 267 12.83 17.43 -5.25
C LYS A 267 14.14 16.70 -4.95
N GLN A 268 14.74 16.97 -3.79
CA GLN A 268 15.96 16.29 -3.35
C GLN A 268 15.78 14.78 -3.22
N VAL A 269 14.72 14.31 -2.53
CA VAL A 269 14.46 12.86 -2.39
C VAL A 269 14.22 12.19 -3.75
N ILE A 270 13.54 12.85 -4.69
CA ILE A 270 13.35 12.30 -6.04
C ILE A 270 14.70 12.18 -6.78
N ARG A 271 15.59 13.17 -6.65
CA ARG A 271 16.95 13.11 -7.21
C ARG A 271 17.77 11.99 -6.57
N ASP A 272 17.75 11.88 -5.24
CA ASP A 272 18.45 10.84 -4.49
C ASP A 272 17.94 9.45 -4.87
N HIS A 273 16.63 9.30 -5.08
CA HIS A 273 16.04 8.06 -5.59
C HIS A 273 16.62 7.67 -6.95
N VAL A 274 16.66 8.60 -7.90
CA VAL A 274 17.20 8.35 -9.24
C VAL A 274 18.70 8.00 -9.19
N THR A 275 19.47 8.70 -8.35
CA THR A 275 20.91 8.41 -8.14
C THR A 275 21.10 7.03 -7.51
N SER A 276 20.39 6.73 -6.43
CA SER A 276 20.52 5.45 -5.72
C SER A 276 20.18 4.24 -6.60
N LYS A 277 19.28 4.39 -7.59
CA LYS A 277 18.98 3.33 -8.57
C LYS A 277 20.09 3.11 -9.60
N LYS A 278 20.93 4.11 -9.85
CA LYS A 278 22.13 3.96 -10.69
C LYS A 278 23.26 3.28 -9.93
N GLU A 279 23.38 3.59 -8.64
CA GLU A 279 24.47 3.09 -7.78
C GLU A 279 24.22 1.68 -7.25
N THR A 280 22.99 1.38 -6.82
CA THR A 280 22.62 0.09 -6.25
C THR A 280 21.57 -0.60 -7.13
N PRO A 281 21.78 -1.84 -7.59
CA PRO A 281 20.74 -2.56 -8.33
C PRO A 281 19.52 -2.85 -7.45
N ALA A 282 18.35 -3.04 -8.06
CA ALA A 282 17.16 -3.48 -7.33
C ALA A 282 17.35 -4.91 -6.81
N SER A 283 16.74 -5.21 -5.66
CA SER A 283 16.67 -6.57 -5.11
C SER A 283 16.09 -7.53 -6.13
N VAL A 284 16.70 -8.70 -6.33
CA VAL A 284 16.19 -9.72 -7.27
C VAL A 284 14.85 -10.31 -6.80
N GLU A 285 14.69 -10.48 -5.49
CA GLU A 285 13.50 -11.08 -4.87
C GLU A 285 12.35 -10.09 -4.72
N PHE A 286 12.66 -8.80 -4.52
CA PHE A 286 11.67 -7.77 -4.18
C PHE A 286 11.64 -6.62 -5.19
N LYS A 287 11.95 -6.90 -6.45
CA LYS A 287 11.93 -5.91 -7.55
C LYS A 287 10.62 -5.13 -7.59
N LEU A 288 9.49 -5.81 -7.39
CA LEU A 288 8.18 -5.19 -7.44
C LEU A 288 8.07 -4.07 -6.42
N MET A 289 8.58 -4.29 -5.20
CA MET A 289 8.54 -3.28 -4.14
C MET A 289 9.35 -2.04 -4.52
N ASP A 290 10.55 -2.22 -5.08
CA ASP A 290 11.35 -1.08 -5.57
C ASP A 290 10.68 -0.34 -6.75
N LYS A 291 9.99 -1.08 -7.64
CA LYS A 291 9.21 -0.49 -8.74
C LYS A 291 7.99 0.27 -8.22
N MET A 292 7.31 -0.24 -7.21
CA MET A 292 6.21 0.46 -6.53
C MET A 292 6.71 1.74 -5.86
N ALA A 293 7.88 1.72 -5.22
CA ALA A 293 8.50 2.93 -4.69
C ALA A 293 8.72 3.98 -5.80
N THR A 294 9.31 3.58 -6.94
CA THR A 294 9.49 4.47 -8.09
C THR A 294 8.16 4.99 -8.63
N ARG A 295 7.12 4.16 -8.67
CA ARG A 295 5.77 4.53 -9.12
C ARG A 295 5.15 5.60 -8.21
N THR A 296 5.21 5.42 -6.89
CA THR A 296 4.75 6.42 -5.92
C THR A 296 5.54 7.73 -6.02
N ILE A 297 6.86 7.66 -6.13
CA ILE A 297 7.73 8.84 -6.30
C ILE A 297 7.39 9.59 -7.59
N LYS A 298 7.13 8.86 -8.68
CA LYS A 298 6.70 9.45 -9.95
C LYS A 298 5.35 10.16 -9.82
N LEU A 299 4.38 9.63 -9.08
CA LEU A 299 3.11 10.32 -8.83
C LEU A 299 3.31 11.65 -8.07
N VAL A 300 4.23 11.67 -7.11
CA VAL A 300 4.61 12.91 -6.41
C VAL A 300 5.27 13.90 -7.37
N SER A 301 6.20 13.43 -8.22
CA SER A 301 6.84 14.24 -9.26
C SER A 301 5.81 14.79 -10.26
N ASP A 302 4.86 13.96 -10.71
CA ASP A 302 3.81 14.36 -11.66
C ASP A 302 2.94 15.46 -11.07
N LYS A 303 2.64 15.40 -9.76
CA LYS A 303 1.90 16.45 -9.07
C LYS A 303 2.69 17.76 -9.05
N LEU A 304 3.97 17.73 -8.70
CA LEU A 304 4.85 18.90 -8.70
C LEU A 304 4.89 19.56 -10.09
N TRP A 305 5.20 18.77 -11.13
CA TRP A 305 5.22 19.24 -12.51
C TRP A 305 3.86 19.81 -12.95
N THR A 306 2.77 19.14 -12.57
CA THR A 306 1.43 19.56 -12.97
C THR A 306 1.03 20.88 -12.31
N GLN A 307 1.41 21.09 -11.04
CA GLN A 307 1.20 22.35 -10.34
C GLN A 307 1.98 23.49 -11.01
N ALA A 308 3.25 23.28 -11.31
CA ALA A 308 4.13 24.31 -11.85
C ALA A 308 3.91 24.62 -13.34
N THR A 309 3.68 23.60 -14.16
CA THR A 309 3.67 23.70 -15.63
C THR A 309 2.33 23.33 -16.26
N GLY A 310 1.49 22.56 -15.56
CA GLY A 310 0.26 21.96 -16.10
C GLY A 310 0.49 20.65 -16.86
N GLN A 311 1.72 20.14 -16.89
CA GLN A 311 2.09 18.87 -17.51
C GLN A 311 2.63 17.89 -16.46
N ARG A 312 2.68 16.59 -16.78
CA ARG A 312 3.29 15.59 -15.90
C ARG A 312 4.82 15.68 -15.96
N THR A 313 5.49 14.88 -15.13
CA THR A 313 6.93 14.64 -15.31
C THR A 313 7.17 14.13 -16.73
N PRO A 314 8.05 14.78 -17.53
CA PRO A 314 8.33 14.32 -18.87
C PRO A 314 8.88 12.89 -18.87
N TYR A 315 8.66 12.17 -19.97
CA TYR A 315 9.07 10.78 -20.09
C TYR A 315 10.59 10.65 -19.93
N GLY A 316 11.06 9.71 -19.10
CA GLY A 316 12.49 9.53 -18.84
C GLY A 316 13.16 10.63 -18.00
N LYS A 317 12.44 11.67 -17.59
CA LYS A 317 13.00 12.86 -16.90
C LYS A 317 12.75 12.88 -15.38
N LEU A 318 12.45 11.73 -14.77
CA LEU A 318 12.33 11.63 -13.30
C LEU A 318 13.65 12.08 -12.65
N GLY A 319 13.56 12.95 -11.63
CA GLY A 319 14.73 13.57 -10.99
C GLY A 319 15.11 14.95 -11.55
N THR A 320 14.44 15.41 -12.60
CA THR A 320 14.60 16.79 -13.11
C THR A 320 13.32 17.61 -12.90
N PHE A 321 13.49 18.94 -12.87
CA PHE A 321 12.42 19.89 -12.58
C PHE A 321 12.47 21.11 -13.52
N TRP A 322 11.32 21.76 -13.67
CA TRP A 322 11.11 22.89 -14.58
C TRP A 322 11.97 24.12 -14.25
N ASP A 323 12.47 24.21 -13.04
CA ASP A 323 13.30 25.28 -12.51
C ASP A 323 14.78 24.89 -12.36
N ASP A 324 15.17 23.70 -12.85
CA ASP A 324 16.57 23.31 -12.92
C ASP A 324 17.33 24.24 -13.86
N LYS A 325 18.55 24.61 -13.45
CA LYS A 325 19.42 25.41 -14.31
C LYS A 325 19.71 24.62 -15.59
N PRO A 326 19.60 25.24 -16.78
CA PRO A 326 19.87 24.55 -18.03
C PRO A 326 21.31 24.03 -18.03
N THR A 327 21.46 22.71 -18.11
CA THR A 327 22.73 22.03 -18.37
C THR A 327 22.91 21.88 -19.88
N LEU A 328 24.15 21.80 -20.35
CA LEU A 328 24.47 21.63 -21.79
C LEU A 328 23.83 20.38 -22.41
N GLU A 329 23.50 19.35 -21.62
CA GLU A 329 22.77 18.15 -22.07
C GLU A 329 21.29 18.42 -22.39
N ASN A 330 20.63 19.35 -21.70
CA ASN A 330 19.21 19.67 -21.92
C ASN A 330 18.97 20.50 -23.20
N ALA A 331 20.02 21.07 -23.79
CA ALA A 331 19.90 21.91 -25.00
C ALA A 331 19.81 21.10 -26.31
N LEU A 332 20.04 19.78 -26.26
CA LEU A 332 20.10 18.89 -27.42
C LEU A 332 18.98 17.85 -27.47
N ASP A 333 18.06 17.86 -26.51
CA ASP A 333 17.02 16.84 -26.44
C ASP A 333 15.79 17.22 -27.28
N ILE A 334 15.67 16.57 -28.44
CA ILE A 334 14.58 16.78 -29.41
C ILE A 334 13.28 16.07 -28.92
N ASP A 335 13.37 15.21 -27.91
CA ASP A 335 12.21 14.48 -27.36
C ASP A 335 11.25 15.37 -26.56
N ASP A 336 11.64 16.60 -26.21
CA ASP A 336 10.75 17.59 -25.57
C ASP A 336 9.71 18.21 -26.56
N LEU A 337 9.78 17.86 -27.85
CA LEU A 337 8.92 18.44 -28.91
C LEU A 337 7.85 17.49 -29.48
N LEU A 338 7.72 16.25 -28.97
CA LEU A 338 6.80 15.23 -29.51
C LEU A 338 5.65 14.86 -28.56
#